data_AF-A0A397DWG9-F1
#
_entry.id   AF-A0A397DWG9-F1
#
_cell.length_a   1.000
_cell.length_b   1.000
_cell.length_c   1.000
_cell.angle_alpha   90.00
_cell.angle_beta   90.00
_cell.angle_gamma   90.00
#
_symmetry.space_group_name_H-M   'P 1'
#
loop_
_entity.id
_entity.type
_entity.pdbx_description
1 polymer ?
#
loop_
_entity_poly.entity_id
_entity_poly.type
_entity_poly.pdbx_seq_one_letter_code
_entity_poly.pdbx_strand_id
1 'polypeptide(L)'
;NIPCLELIEKRPLGILILLDEQALMGRRASDDNFIQKLHQTHEKHANYIRPRFGNEDFIIKHYAGQVTYKVAGFLDKNNDSLHNDLLNLTNSSTMAFLRGLFASSTPPGDQKLKRASMTKMTGTMTVGRKFREQMTELMQQLNTTTPAFVRPSFRYLSGGMEYFNE
;
A
#
# COMPACT_ATOMS: atom_id res chain seq x y z
N ASN A 1 -10.02 1.09 -17.73
CA ASN A 1 -9.80 1.07 -16.27
C ASN A 1 -8.84 2.18 -15.77
N ILE A 2 -8.24 3.00 -16.64
CA ILE A 2 -7.26 4.02 -16.23
C ILE A 2 -7.79 4.96 -15.12
N PRO A 3 -9.02 5.50 -15.18
CA PRO A 3 -9.51 6.40 -14.12
C PRO A 3 -9.56 5.78 -12.72
N CYS A 4 -9.82 4.48 -12.62
CA CYS A 4 -9.79 3.78 -11.33
C CYS A 4 -8.36 3.58 -10.82
N LEU A 5 -7.41 3.30 -11.71
CA LEU A 5 -5.99 3.20 -11.34
C LEU A 5 -5.47 4.56 -10.88
N GLU A 6 -5.84 5.63 -11.58
CA GLU A 6 -5.49 6.99 -11.18
C GLU A 6 -6.08 7.36 -9.81
N LEU A 7 -7.34 7.00 -9.53
CA LEU A 7 -7.93 7.20 -8.21
C LEU A 7 -7.09 6.56 -7.08
N ILE A 8 -6.55 5.37 -7.31
CA ILE A 8 -5.81 4.62 -6.29
C ILE A 8 -4.38 5.17 -6.13
N GLU A 9 -3.69 5.48 -7.24
CA GLU A 9 -2.23 5.64 -7.25
C GLU A 9 -1.72 7.05 -7.62
N LYS A 10 -2.52 7.85 -8.34
CA LYS A 10 -2.05 9.09 -8.97
C LYS A 10 -1.58 10.10 -7.92
N ARG A 11 -0.38 10.63 -8.10
CA ARG A 11 0.10 11.76 -7.27
C ARG A 11 -0.60 13.06 -7.69
N PRO A 12 -0.91 13.98 -6.76
CA PRO A 12 -0.67 13.91 -5.32
C PRO A 12 -1.87 13.38 -4.50
N LEU A 13 -3.03 13.16 -5.14
CA LEU A 13 -4.29 12.95 -4.42
C LEU A 13 -4.81 11.51 -4.42
N GLY A 14 -4.07 10.54 -4.94
CA GLY A 14 -4.50 9.15 -4.98
C GLY A 14 -4.67 8.56 -3.57
N ILE A 15 -5.56 7.58 -3.43
CA ILE A 15 -5.93 6.97 -2.15
C ILE A 15 -4.69 6.49 -1.35
N LEU A 16 -3.74 5.81 -2.01
CA LEU A 16 -2.53 5.32 -1.35
C LEU A 16 -1.60 6.46 -0.92
N ILE A 17 -1.55 7.56 -1.67
CA ILE A 17 -0.77 8.75 -1.29
C ILE A 17 -1.36 9.39 -0.04
N LEU A 18 -2.69 9.54 -0.01
CA LEU A 18 -3.39 10.11 1.13
C LEU A 18 -3.23 9.23 2.38
N LEU A 19 -3.17 7.90 2.21
CA LEU A 19 -2.91 6.97 3.30
C LEU A 19 -1.49 7.13 3.85
N ASP A 20 -0.49 7.25 2.97
CA ASP A 20 0.90 7.49 3.35
C ASP A 20 1.07 8.83 4.08
N GLU A 21 0.42 9.89 3.60
CA GLU A 21 0.41 11.19 4.26
C GLU A 21 -0.20 11.15 5.67
N GLN A 22 -1.29 10.40 5.84
CA GLN A 22 -1.95 10.25 7.13
C GLN A 22 -1.10 9.43 8.11
N ALA A 23 -0.42 8.37 7.64
CA ALA A 23 0.51 7.60 8.45
C ALA A 23 1.68 8.44 8.99
N LEU A 24 2.12 9.44 8.22
CA LEU A 24 3.18 10.38 8.62
C LEU A 24 2.74 11.41 9.68
N MET A 25 1.44 11.51 10.01
CA MET A 25 0.95 12.47 11.01
C MET A 25 1.24 12.07 12.47
N GLY A 26 1.88 10.92 12.70
CA GLY A 26 2.28 10.46 14.02
C GLY A 26 1.12 10.39 15.00
N ARG A 27 1.14 11.17 16.08
CA ARG A 27 0.10 11.15 17.13
C ARG A 27 -1.29 11.58 16.66
N ARG A 28 -1.41 12.19 15.47
CA ARG A 28 -2.69 12.60 14.87
C ARG A 28 -3.17 11.66 13.76
N ALA A 29 -2.39 10.62 13.46
CA ALA A 29 -2.79 9.61 12.50
C ALA A 29 -4.05 8.90 13.03
N SER A 30 -5.14 9.00 12.27
CA SER A 30 -6.41 8.38 12.60
C SER A 30 -7.11 7.95 11.32
N ASP A 31 -7.68 6.75 11.35
CA ASP A 31 -8.48 6.18 10.27
C ASP A 31 -9.67 7.10 9.94
N ASP A 32 -10.26 7.75 10.94
CA ASP A 32 -11.37 8.72 10.79
C ASP A 32 -10.93 9.96 9.99
N ASN A 33 -9.74 10.49 10.28
CA ASN A 33 -9.19 11.63 9.55
C ASN A 33 -8.86 11.25 8.10
N PHE A 34 -8.40 10.02 7.89
CA PHE A 34 -8.11 9.50 6.56
C PHE A 34 -9.38 9.38 5.71
N ILE A 35 -10.44 8.72 6.21
CA ILE A 35 -11.70 8.57 5.47
C ILE A 35 -12.40 9.90 5.19
N GLN A 36 -12.37 10.84 6.14
CA GLN A 36 -12.86 12.19 5.92
C GLN A 36 -12.12 12.89 4.78
N LYS A 37 -10.78 12.76 4.73
CA LYS A 37 -9.96 13.31 3.65
C LYS A 37 -10.28 12.65 2.30
N LEU A 38 -10.50 11.33 2.28
CA LEU A 38 -10.93 10.61 1.06
C LEU A 38 -12.27 11.12 0.53
N HIS A 39 -13.28 11.23 1.41
CA HIS A 39 -14.59 11.76 1.01
C HIS A 39 -14.48 13.18 0.47
N GLN A 40 -13.77 14.07 1.15
CA GLN A 40 -13.59 15.45 0.67
C GLN A 40 -12.88 15.53 -0.68
N THR A 41 -11.89 14.66 -0.92
CA THR A 41 -11.05 14.70 -2.12
C THR A 41 -11.72 14.05 -3.33
N HIS A 42 -12.46 12.96 -3.13
CA HIS A 42 -12.93 12.08 -4.22
C HIS A 42 -14.44 11.98 -4.37
N GLU A 43 -15.25 12.73 -3.63
CA GLU A 43 -16.72 12.66 -3.71
C GLU A 43 -17.27 12.78 -5.13
N LYS A 44 -16.62 13.57 -6.01
CA LYS A 44 -17.04 13.79 -7.39
C LYS A 44 -16.40 12.82 -8.41
N HIS A 45 -15.51 11.93 -7.97
CA HIS A 45 -14.80 11.02 -8.86
C HIS A 45 -15.70 9.88 -9.34
N ALA A 46 -15.76 9.61 -10.64
CA ALA A 46 -16.71 8.65 -11.22
C ALA A 46 -16.60 7.22 -10.65
N ASN A 47 -15.39 6.80 -10.27
CA ASN A 47 -15.10 5.49 -9.68
C ASN A 47 -15.13 5.46 -8.15
N TYR A 48 -15.37 6.58 -7.48
CA TYR A 48 -15.49 6.64 -6.03
C TYR A 48 -16.96 6.76 -5.64
N ILE A 49 -17.39 6.06 -4.60
CA ILE A 49 -18.72 6.20 -4.03
C ILE A 49 -18.58 6.34 -2.53
N ARG A 50 -19.18 7.40 -1.99
CA ARG A 50 -19.40 7.56 -0.56
C ARG A 50 -20.69 6.82 -0.16
N PRO A 51 -20.64 5.88 0.79
CA PRO A 51 -21.85 5.26 1.33
C PRO A 51 -22.83 6.31 1.86
N ARG A 52 -24.13 6.07 1.67
CA ARG A 52 -25.19 6.98 2.14
C ARG A 52 -25.30 7.00 3.68
N PHE A 53 -24.95 5.88 4.32
CA PHE A 53 -24.98 5.69 5.76
C PHE A 53 -23.62 5.19 6.23
N GLY A 54 -23.15 5.70 7.38
CA GLY A 54 -21.81 5.45 7.89
C GLY A 54 -20.74 6.36 7.25
N ASN A 55 -19.69 6.66 8.02
CA ASN A 55 -18.53 7.43 7.57
C ASN A 55 -17.22 6.65 7.72
N GLU A 56 -17.30 5.33 7.88
CA GLU A 56 -16.14 4.44 8.13
C GLU A 56 -15.72 3.65 6.89
N ASP A 57 -16.51 3.74 5.81
CA ASP A 57 -16.36 2.92 4.61
C ASP A 57 -16.30 3.80 3.34
N PHE A 58 -15.61 3.32 2.31
CA PHE A 58 -15.69 3.87 0.96
C PHE A 58 -15.81 2.74 -0.07
N ILE A 59 -16.35 3.07 -1.25
CA ILE A 59 -16.56 2.08 -2.30
C ILE A 59 -15.81 2.52 -3.56
N ILE A 60 -15.10 1.58 -4.18
CA ILE A 60 -14.46 1.79 -5.49
C ILE A 60 -15.18 0.94 -6.54
N LYS A 61 -15.47 1.57 -7.69
CA LYS A 61 -15.94 0.87 -8.90
C LYS A 61 -14.74 0.33 -9.67
N HIS A 62 -14.35 -0.91 -9.39
CA HIS A 62 -13.32 -1.63 -10.13
C HIS A 62 -13.88 -2.19 -11.45
N TYR A 63 -12.99 -2.66 -12.33
CA TYR A 63 -13.38 -3.30 -13.58
C TYR A 63 -14.29 -4.53 -13.39
N ALA A 64 -14.13 -5.25 -12.27
CA ALA A 64 -14.88 -6.46 -11.95
C ALA A 64 -16.14 -6.19 -11.09
N GLY A 65 -16.42 -4.93 -10.74
CA GLY A 65 -17.56 -4.57 -9.90
C GLY A 65 -17.20 -3.60 -8.78
N GLN A 66 -18.19 -3.33 -7.92
CA GLN A 66 -18.04 -2.45 -6.78
C GLN A 66 -17.49 -3.21 -5.58
N VAL A 67 -16.47 -2.65 -4.92
CA VAL A 67 -15.88 -3.21 -3.70
C VAL A 67 -15.98 -2.19 -2.59
N THR A 68 -16.52 -2.62 -1.44
CA THR A 68 -16.61 -1.80 -0.22
C THR A 68 -15.38 -2.04 0.63
N TYR A 69 -14.72 -0.97 1.04
CA TYR A 69 -13.53 -0.97 1.88
C TYR A 69 -13.87 -0.37 3.24
N LYS A 70 -13.63 -1.14 4.31
CA LYS A 70 -13.73 -0.66 5.69
C LYS A 70 -12.41 -0.09 6.13
N VAL A 71 -12.40 1.17 6.59
CA VAL A 71 -11.15 1.89 6.85
C VAL A 71 -10.46 1.48 8.14
N ALA A 72 -11.19 0.87 9.08
CA ALA A 72 -10.62 0.43 10.36
C ALA A 72 -9.34 -0.43 10.18
N GLY A 73 -8.25 0.03 10.82
CA GLY A 73 -6.92 -0.58 10.80
C GLY A 73 -6.13 -0.35 9.53
N PHE A 74 -6.52 0.58 8.65
CA PHE A 74 -5.77 0.87 7.42
C PHE A 74 -4.39 1.44 7.73
N LEU A 75 -4.30 2.40 8.65
CA LEU A 75 -3.02 3.01 9.01
C LEU A 75 -2.05 2.00 9.63
N ASP A 76 -2.54 1.15 10.53
CA ASP A 76 -1.74 0.09 11.15
C ASP A 76 -1.21 -0.91 10.13
N LYS A 77 -2.07 -1.33 9.18
CA LYS A 77 -1.65 -2.23 8.08
C LYS A 77 -0.67 -1.59 7.12
N ASN A 78 -0.70 -0.27 6.97
CA ASN A 78 0.22 0.46 6.10
C ASN A 78 1.57 0.73 6.79
N ASN A 79 1.64 0.60 8.12
CA ASN A 79 2.84 0.85 8.90
C ASN A 79 3.82 -0.32 8.78
N ASP A 80 4.98 -0.02 8.23
CA ASP A 80 6.08 -0.99 8.01
C ASP A 80 7.32 -0.63 8.85
N SER A 81 7.12 0.10 9.95
CA SER A 81 8.22 0.51 10.84
C SER A 81 8.62 -0.65 11.75
N LEU A 82 9.89 -1.07 11.67
CA LEU A 82 10.49 -1.93 12.68
C LEU A 82 11.06 -1.08 13.82
N HIS A 83 10.90 -1.53 15.06
CA HIS A 83 11.44 -0.81 16.21
C HIS A 83 12.98 -0.90 16.25
N ASN A 84 13.66 0.21 16.56
CA ASN A 84 15.13 0.26 16.57
C ASN A 84 15.75 -0.72 17.57
N ASP A 85 15.11 -0.96 18.72
CA ASP A 85 15.65 -1.92 19.69
C ASP A 85 15.63 -3.35 19.16
N LEU A 86 14.65 -3.71 18.31
CA LEU A 86 14.63 -5.01 17.65
C LEU A 86 15.77 -5.14 16.63
N LEU A 87 16.04 -4.08 15.85
CA LEU A 87 17.20 -4.04 14.95
C LEU A 87 18.50 -4.23 15.73
N ASN A 88 18.68 -3.47 16.81
CA ASN A 88 19.87 -3.53 17.66
C ASN A 88 20.05 -4.92 18.31
N LEU A 89 18.96 -5.53 18.77
CA LEU A 89 18.96 -6.90 19.29
C LEU A 89 19.36 -7.92 18.21
N THR A 90 18.80 -7.82 17.00
CA THR A 90 19.15 -8.74 15.91
C THR A 90 20.60 -8.58 15.47
N ASN A 91 21.13 -7.36 15.48
CA ASN A 91 22.52 -7.06 15.14
C ASN A 91 23.52 -7.51 16.22
N SER A 92 23.12 -7.46 17.50
CA SER A 92 23.96 -7.90 18.63
C SER A 92 23.88 -9.41 18.89
N SER A 93 22.96 -10.12 18.23
CA SER A 93 22.83 -11.58 18.34
C SER A 93 24.14 -12.28 18.00
N THR A 94 24.49 -13.34 18.75
CA THR A 94 25.69 -14.15 18.51
C THR A 94 25.56 -15.04 17.27
N MET A 95 24.34 -15.32 16.80
CA MET A 95 24.07 -16.16 15.64
C MET A 95 24.25 -15.39 14.33
N ALA A 96 25.24 -15.81 13.51
CA ALA A 96 25.55 -15.16 12.23
C ALA A 96 24.39 -15.17 11.23
N PHE A 97 23.60 -16.24 11.21
CA PHE A 97 22.41 -16.36 10.35
C PHE A 97 21.37 -15.27 10.67
N LEU A 98 21.07 -15.04 11.96
CA LEU A 98 20.13 -13.99 12.36
C LEU A 98 20.64 -12.61 11.97
N ARG A 99 21.93 -12.30 12.17
CA ARG A 99 22.51 -11.03 11.70
C ARG A 99 22.41 -10.89 10.18
N GLY A 100 22.64 -11.98 9.44
CA GLY A 100 22.56 -12.00 7.98
C GLY A 100 21.15 -11.71 7.44
N LEU A 101 20.11 -12.21 8.09
CA LEU A 101 18.72 -11.97 7.70
C LEU A 101 18.30 -10.49 7.78
N PHE A 102 18.85 -9.75 8.75
CA PHE A 102 18.49 -8.35 9.01
C PHE A 102 19.52 -7.34 8.47
N ALA A 103 20.60 -7.80 7.82
CA ALA A 103 21.67 -6.94 7.31
C ALA A 103 21.21 -5.89 6.28
N SER A 104 20.09 -6.12 5.57
CA SER A 104 19.49 -5.18 4.61
C SER A 104 18.49 -4.20 5.24
N SER A 105 18.08 -4.44 6.49
CA SER A 105 17.10 -3.62 7.21
C SER A 105 17.71 -2.47 8.00
N THR A 106 19.04 -2.39 8.06
CA THR A 106 19.76 -1.23 8.59
C THR A 106 19.73 -0.07 7.56
N PRO A 107 19.13 1.08 7.88
CA PRO A 107 19.20 2.23 7.00
C PRO A 107 20.66 2.67 6.84
N PRO A 108 21.11 3.02 5.62
CA PRO A 108 22.43 3.60 5.40
C PRO A 108 22.44 5.00 6.00
N GLY A 109 22.83 5.14 7.26
CA GLY A 109 22.63 6.43 7.94
C GLY A 109 23.22 6.59 9.34
N ASP A 110 24.31 5.91 9.68
CA ASP A 110 25.12 6.22 10.88
C ASP A 110 26.57 6.57 10.53
N GLN A 111 26.75 7.27 9.41
CA GLN A 111 27.98 8.01 9.14
C GLN A 111 27.69 9.51 9.06
N LYS A 112 27.92 10.19 10.19
CA LYS A 112 28.28 11.62 10.34
C LYS A 112 27.86 12.56 9.19
N LEU A 113 26.64 13.11 9.21
CA LEU A 113 26.37 14.40 8.55
C LEU A 113 25.51 15.30 9.45
N LYS A 114 26.10 16.46 9.78
CA LYS A 114 25.56 17.50 10.63
C LYS A 114 24.45 18.29 9.91
N ARG A 115 23.40 18.64 10.66
CA ARG A 115 22.52 19.82 10.54
C ARG A 115 22.16 20.29 9.11
N ALA A 116 20.97 19.86 8.65
CA ALA A 116 20.05 20.73 7.92
C ALA A 116 18.62 20.18 8.03
N SER A 117 17.73 20.99 8.59
CA SER A 117 16.28 20.82 8.66
C SER A 117 15.71 19.66 9.49
N MET A 118 14.96 20.06 10.51
CA MET A 118 14.09 19.26 11.37
C MET A 118 12.85 18.74 10.60
N THR A 119 13.05 18.15 9.41
CA THR A 119 11.97 17.60 8.55
C THR A 119 12.46 16.45 7.67
N LYS A 120 13.47 15.71 8.11
CA LYS A 120 13.73 14.37 7.60
C LYS A 120 13.63 13.40 8.76
N MET A 121 12.38 13.12 9.16
CA MET A 121 12.12 11.75 9.56
C MET A 121 12.57 10.90 8.38
N THR A 122 13.52 10.01 8.64
CA THR A 122 13.76 8.80 7.86
C THR A 122 12.53 7.86 7.82
N GLY A 123 11.36 8.36 8.24
CA GLY A 123 10.07 7.70 8.17
C GLY A 123 9.33 8.11 6.89
N THR A 124 8.64 7.22 6.20
CA THR A 124 8.30 5.84 6.51
C THR A 124 8.10 5.20 5.14
N MET A 125 8.95 4.24 4.74
CA MET A 125 8.52 3.34 3.68
C MET A 125 7.28 2.66 4.22
N THR A 126 6.12 2.98 3.67
CA THR A 126 4.88 2.31 4.00
C THR A 126 4.74 1.08 3.12
N VAL A 127 3.88 0.15 3.54
CA VAL A 127 3.54 -1.01 2.71
C VAL A 127 3.00 -0.55 1.35
N GLY A 128 2.12 0.46 1.34
CA GLY A 128 1.54 1.04 0.13
C GLY A 128 2.58 1.62 -0.83
N ARG A 129 3.60 2.30 -0.30
CA ARG A 129 4.68 2.85 -1.12
C ARG A 129 5.55 1.75 -1.73
N LYS A 130 5.99 0.76 -0.94
CA LYS A 130 6.79 -0.38 -1.43
C LYS A 130 6.06 -1.14 -2.54
N PHE A 131 4.79 -1.44 -2.32
CA PHE A 131 3.95 -2.15 -3.28
C PHE A 131 3.89 -1.43 -4.63
N ARG A 132 3.71 -0.10 -4.62
CA ARG A 132 3.67 0.69 -5.85
C ARG A 132 5.00 0.76 -6.59
N GLU A 133 6.09 0.91 -5.87
CA GLU A 133 7.43 0.91 -6.46
C GLU A 133 7.70 -0.45 -7.16
N GLN A 134 7.39 -1.56 -6.49
CA GLN A 134 7.49 -2.90 -7.06
C GLN A 134 6.54 -3.13 -8.25
N MET A 135 5.30 -2.66 -8.18
CA MET A 135 4.34 -2.76 -9.29
C MET A 135 4.80 -1.94 -10.50
N THR A 136 5.36 -0.75 -10.28
CA THR A 136 5.91 0.09 -11.35
C THR A 136 7.08 -0.60 -12.05
N GLU A 137 8.00 -1.17 -11.27
CA GLU A 137 9.14 -1.93 -11.78
C GLU A 137 8.68 -3.15 -12.60
N LEU A 138 7.73 -3.92 -12.06
CA LEU A 138 7.15 -5.07 -12.75
C LEU A 138 6.51 -4.65 -14.08
N MET A 139 5.69 -3.61 -14.08
CA MET A 139 5.03 -3.13 -15.30
C MET A 139 6.06 -2.65 -16.33
N GLN A 140 7.14 -2.01 -15.91
CA GLN A 140 8.24 -1.62 -16.80
C GLN A 140 8.88 -2.84 -17.46
N GLN A 141 9.18 -3.88 -16.68
CA GLN A 141 9.76 -5.12 -17.20
C GLN A 141 8.81 -5.85 -18.15
N LEU A 142 7.51 -5.95 -17.82
CA LEU A 142 6.54 -6.59 -18.71
C LEU A 142 6.40 -5.86 -20.04
N ASN A 143 6.46 -4.53 -20.02
CA ASN A 143 6.36 -3.69 -21.23
C ASN A 143 7.57 -3.81 -22.17
N THR A 144 8.70 -4.38 -21.73
CA THR A 144 9.85 -4.67 -22.63
C THR A 144 9.75 -6.04 -23.29
N THR A 145 8.75 -6.85 -22.93
CA THR A 145 8.55 -8.21 -23.44
C THR A 145 7.35 -8.29 -24.38
N THR A 146 7.23 -9.41 -25.13
CA THR A 146 6.04 -9.70 -25.93
C THR A 146 5.05 -10.51 -25.09
N PRO A 147 3.85 -9.99 -24.78
CA PRO A 147 2.92 -10.69 -23.90
C PRO A 147 2.12 -11.78 -24.64
N ALA A 148 1.83 -12.87 -23.93
CA ALA A 148 0.83 -13.87 -24.28
C ALA A 148 -0.15 -14.02 -23.12
N PHE A 149 -1.45 -14.16 -23.41
CA PHE A 149 -2.51 -14.13 -22.39
C PHE A 149 -3.31 -15.44 -22.37
N VAL A 150 -3.47 -16.02 -21.19
CA VAL A 150 -4.39 -17.14 -20.93
C VAL A 150 -5.51 -16.61 -20.02
N ARG A 151 -6.77 -16.87 -20.39
CA ARG A 151 -7.95 -16.43 -19.63
C ARG A 151 -8.68 -17.65 -19.04
N PRO A 152 -8.35 -18.07 -17.80
CA PRO A 152 -9.06 -19.18 -17.17
C PRO A 152 -10.51 -18.78 -16.88
N SER A 153 -11.46 -19.61 -17.33
CA SER A 153 -12.88 -19.44 -17.04
C SER A 153 -13.28 -20.41 -15.92
N PHE A 154 -13.74 -19.89 -14.79
CA PHE A 154 -14.27 -20.70 -13.71
C PHE A 154 -15.80 -20.75 -13.80
N ARG A 155 -16.36 -21.94 -14.03
CA ARG A 155 -17.79 -22.19 -13.85
C ARG A 155 -18.00 -22.82 -12.47
N TYR A 156 -18.74 -22.14 -11.61
CA TYR A 156 -19.27 -22.77 -10.40
C TYR A 156 -20.49 -23.60 -10.79
N LEU A 157 -20.30 -24.91 -10.99
CA LEU A 157 -21.39 -25.89 -10.96
C LEU A 157 -21.61 -26.33 -9.51
N SER A 158 -22.86 -26.63 -9.14
CA SER A 158 -23.28 -26.99 -7.78
C SER A 158 -22.63 -28.25 -7.17
N GLY A 159 -21.63 -28.85 -7.83
CA GLY A 159 -21.00 -30.12 -7.43
C GLY A 159 -19.47 -30.16 -7.32
N GLY A 160 -18.75 -29.05 -7.51
CA GLY A 160 -17.27 -29.01 -7.39
C GLY A 160 -16.54 -28.55 -8.66
N MET A 161 -15.24 -28.25 -8.53
CA MET A 161 -14.39 -27.73 -9.62
C MET A 161 -13.89 -28.86 -10.53
N GLU A 162 -14.25 -28.83 -11.81
CA GLU A 162 -13.53 -29.54 -12.87
C GLU A 162 -12.91 -28.53 -13.85
N TYR A 163 -11.64 -28.74 -14.19
CA TYR A 163 -10.93 -27.96 -15.19
C TYR A 163 -11.19 -28.54 -16.59
N PHE A 164 -11.75 -27.75 -17.50
CA PHE A 164 -11.76 -28.07 -18.92
C PHE A 164 -10.60 -27.35 -19.61
N ASN A 165 -9.73 -28.10 -20.29
CA ASN A 165 -8.85 -27.57 -21.32
C ASN A 165 -9.61 -27.67 -22.65
N GLU A 166 -9.87 -26.54 -23.30
CA GLU A 166 -10.14 -26.50 -24.75
C GLU A 166 -8.82 -26.36 -25.51
#